data_AF-A0A315R995-F1
#
_entry.id   AF-A0A315R995-F1
#
_cell.length_a   1.000
_cell.length_b   1.000
_cell.length_c   1.000
_cell.angle_alpha   90.00
_cell.angle_beta   90.00
_cell.angle_gamma   90.00
#
_symmetry.space_group_name_H-M   'P 1'
#
loop_
_entity.id
_entity.type
_entity.pdbx_description
1 polymer ?
#
loop_
_entity_poly.entity_id
_entity_poly.type
_entity_poly.pdbx_seq_one_letter_code
_entity_poly.pdbx_strand_id
1 'polypeptide(L)'
;MKKIAVPVQGENVSAHFGHAPEFKLFSTEDNVISAEEIIENPGHQPGLLPKLLNEAGADIIIASGMGQKAIAIFEHNNIEVVCGAAGNAREAVSNYLNGKLDASDNACSHGEGDGHHH
;
A
#
# COMPACT_ATOMS: atom_id res chain seq x y z
N MET A 1 2.43 -12.77 -12.35
CA MET A 1 2.33 -12.86 -10.88
C MET A 1 2.54 -11.47 -10.32
N LYS A 2 1.62 -10.93 -9.53
CA LYS A 2 1.76 -9.62 -8.88
C LYS A 2 1.76 -9.80 -7.37
N LYS A 3 2.60 -9.06 -6.66
CA LYS A 3 2.63 -9.07 -5.19
C LYS A 3 2.01 -7.80 -4.62
N ILE A 4 1.09 -7.98 -3.69
CA ILE A 4 0.33 -6.90 -3.08
C ILE A 4 0.62 -6.87 -1.59
N ALA A 5 1.24 -5.80 -1.10
CA ALA A 5 1.50 -5.63 0.33
C ALA A 5 0.38 -4.85 1.01
N VAL A 6 -0.03 -5.29 2.18
CA VAL A 6 -1.08 -4.67 2.98
C VAL A 6 -0.58 -4.50 4.42
N PRO A 7 -0.52 -3.28 4.97
CA PRO A 7 -0.27 -3.08 6.38
C PRO A 7 -1.46 -3.62 7.17
N VAL A 8 -1.22 -4.53 8.11
CA VAL A 8 -2.29 -5.15 8.89
C VAL A 8 -2.05 -5.03 10.39
N GLN A 9 -3.14 -5.07 11.13
CA GLN A 9 -3.15 -5.34 12.55
C GLN A 9 -3.96 -6.62 12.76
N GLY A 10 -3.25 -7.75 12.83
CA GLY A 10 -3.84 -9.08 12.82
C GLY A 10 -4.42 -9.43 11.44
N GLU A 11 -5.76 -9.35 11.32
CA GLU A 11 -6.47 -9.72 10.08
C GLU A 11 -6.99 -8.51 9.28
N ASN A 12 -7.02 -7.33 9.93
CA ASN A 12 -7.59 -6.12 9.36
C ASN A 12 -6.51 -5.17 8.84
N VAL A 13 -6.85 -4.39 7.81
CA VAL A 13 -6.02 -3.30 7.29
C VAL A 13 -5.77 -2.29 8.39
N SER A 14 -4.51 -1.96 8.65
CA SER A 14 -4.13 -0.95 9.63
C SER A 14 -4.56 0.44 9.17
N ALA A 15 -5.05 1.26 10.11
CA ALA A 15 -5.37 2.67 9.88
C ALA A 15 -4.12 3.51 9.53
N HIS A 16 -2.94 3.07 9.96
CA HIS A 16 -1.69 3.78 9.76
C HIS A 16 -0.63 2.82 9.21
N PHE A 17 -0.19 3.05 7.97
CA PHE A 17 0.88 2.28 7.34
C PHE A 17 2.17 2.22 8.19
N GLY A 18 2.63 3.36 8.70
CA GLY A 18 3.89 3.43 9.46
C GLY A 18 3.86 2.77 10.84
N HIS A 19 2.68 2.61 11.43
CA HIS A 19 2.50 2.03 12.78
C HIS A 19 1.92 0.62 12.74
N ALA A 20 1.76 0.04 11.54
CA ALA A 20 1.28 -1.32 11.41
C ALA A 20 2.30 -2.28 12.05
N PRO A 21 1.87 -3.20 12.92
CA PRO A 21 2.77 -4.19 13.51
C PRO A 21 3.30 -5.18 12.47
N GLU A 22 2.53 -5.43 11.40
CA GLU A 22 2.79 -6.48 10.43
C GLU A 22 2.36 -6.03 9.02
N PHE A 23 2.96 -6.62 8.00
CA PHE A 23 2.59 -6.43 6.59
C PHE A 23 2.30 -7.80 5.98
N LYS A 24 1.10 -7.97 5.42
CA LYS A 24 0.75 -9.17 4.65
C LYS A 24 1.06 -8.94 3.18
N LEU A 25 1.87 -9.82 2.61
CA LEU A 25 2.20 -9.85 1.20
C LEU A 25 1.39 -10.95 0.53
N PHE A 26 0.51 -10.54 -0.38
CA PHE A 26 -0.35 -11.45 -1.13
C PHE A 26 0.21 -11.61 -2.54
N SER A 27 0.59 -12.84 -2.88
CA SER A 27 0.96 -13.18 -4.25
C SER A 27 -0.28 -13.52 -5.03
N THR A 28 -0.46 -12.88 -6.19
CA THR A 28 -1.63 -13.04 -7.05
C THR A 28 -1.24 -13.57 -8.43
N GLU A 29 -2.02 -14.53 -8.92
CA GLU A 29 -1.92 -15.14 -10.24
C GLU A 29 -3.32 -15.18 -10.85
N ASP A 30 -3.48 -14.71 -12.09
CA ASP A 30 -4.78 -14.63 -12.78
C ASP A 30 -5.92 -13.97 -11.98
N ASN A 31 -5.61 -12.90 -11.23
CA ASN A 31 -6.54 -12.20 -10.32
C ASN A 31 -7.05 -13.05 -9.13
N VAL A 32 -6.31 -14.09 -8.76
CA VAL A 32 -6.58 -14.94 -7.59
C VAL A 32 -5.39 -14.89 -6.65
N ILE A 33 -5.64 -14.89 -5.34
CA ILE A 33 -4.59 -14.98 -4.32
C ILE A 33 -4.06 -16.41 -4.29
N SER A 34 -2.81 -16.58 -4.69
CA SER A 34 -2.12 -17.89 -4.74
C SER A 34 -1.30 -18.16 -3.47
N ALA A 35 -0.75 -17.12 -2.84
CA ALA A 35 0.00 -17.25 -1.60
C ALA A 35 -0.12 -16.01 -0.72
N GLU A 36 0.09 -16.19 0.57
CA GLU A 36 0.11 -15.14 1.58
C GLU A 36 1.36 -15.30 2.46
N GLU A 37 2.10 -14.21 2.62
CA GLU A 37 3.29 -14.14 3.46
C GLU A 37 3.11 -13.01 4.48
N ILE A 38 3.69 -13.15 5.66
CA ILE A 38 3.65 -12.12 6.71
C ILE A 38 5.07 -11.62 6.92
N ILE A 39 5.22 -10.30 6.88
CA ILE A 39 6.45 -9.58 7.17
C ILE A 39 6.22 -8.79 8.45
N GLU A 40 6.93 -9.16 9.51
CA GLU A 40 6.90 -8.42 10.77
C GLU A 40 7.53 -7.04 10.59
N ASN A 41 6.98 -6.02 11.23
CA ASN A 41 7.57 -4.68 11.19
C ASN A 41 8.85 -4.66 12.05
N PRO A 42 10.05 -4.47 11.45
CA PRO A 42 11.31 -4.44 12.20
C PRO A 42 11.46 -3.16 13.06
N GLY A 43 10.55 -2.19 12.92
CA GLY A 43 10.50 -0.95 13.70
C GLY A 43 10.16 0.27 12.85
N HIS A 44 9.64 1.31 13.51
CA HIS A 44 9.29 2.56 12.85
C HIS A 44 10.56 3.39 12.52
N GLN A 45 11.11 3.17 11.31
CA GLN A 45 12.11 4.07 10.73
C GLN A 45 11.58 4.71 9.44
N PRO A 46 11.76 6.03 9.27
CA PRO A 46 11.33 6.73 8.06
C PRO A 46 12.07 6.18 6.83
N GLY A 47 11.30 5.74 5.82
CA GLY A 47 11.83 5.18 4.58
C GLY A 47 12.26 3.71 4.64
N LEU A 48 12.22 3.07 5.81
CA LEU A 48 12.59 1.67 5.95
C LEU A 48 11.52 0.72 5.40
N LEU A 49 10.26 0.96 5.74
CA LEU A 49 9.14 0.12 5.30
C LEU A 49 8.97 0.08 3.77
N PRO A 50 9.03 1.21 3.04
CA PRO A 50 8.95 1.18 1.59
C PRO A 50 10.08 0.39 0.93
N LYS A 51 11.30 0.52 1.47
CA LYS A 51 12.45 -0.25 1.00
C LYS A 51 12.27 -1.74 1.27
N LEU A 52 11.83 -2.11 2.48
CA LEU A 52 11.57 -3.49 2.86
C LEU A 52 10.55 -4.17 1.93
N LEU A 53 9.44 -3.49 1.63
CA LEU A 53 8.41 -4.02 0.75
C LEU A 53 8.86 -4.09 -0.71
N ASN A 54 9.67 -3.13 -1.16
CA ASN A 54 10.32 -3.19 -2.47
C ASN A 54 11.29 -4.37 -2.57
N GLU A 55 12.12 -4.60 -1.54
CA GLU A 55 13.04 -5.75 -1.48
C GLU A 55 12.28 -7.09 -1.41
N ALA A 56 11.08 -7.12 -0.83
CA ALA A 56 10.19 -8.28 -0.85
C ALA A 56 9.52 -8.50 -2.24
N GLY A 57 9.68 -7.55 -3.16
CA GLY A 57 9.13 -7.57 -4.50
C GLY A 57 7.66 -7.17 -4.57
N ALA A 58 7.18 -6.32 -3.66
CA ALA A 58 5.81 -5.81 -3.72
C ALA A 58 5.63 -4.88 -4.94
N ASP A 59 4.66 -5.19 -5.79
CA ASP A 59 4.30 -4.37 -6.95
C ASP A 59 3.25 -3.30 -6.58
N ILE A 60 2.38 -3.62 -5.63
CA ILE A 60 1.24 -2.78 -5.22
C ILE A 60 1.16 -2.74 -3.70
N ILE A 61 0.86 -1.57 -3.13
CA ILE A 61 0.60 -1.39 -1.71
C ILE A 61 -0.85 -0.95 -1.50
N ILE A 62 -1.63 -1.74 -0.79
CA ILE A 62 -3.02 -1.38 -0.44
C ILE A 62 -3.06 -1.01 1.04
N ALA A 63 -3.43 0.21 1.36
CA ALA A 63 -3.56 0.70 2.74
C ALA A 63 -4.88 1.46 2.94
N SER A 64 -5.24 1.72 4.18
CA SER A 64 -6.31 2.69 4.49
C SER A 64 -5.85 4.12 4.21
N GLY A 65 -4.66 4.47 4.71
CA GLY A 65 -3.99 5.72 4.45
C GLY A 65 -2.47 5.58 4.59
N MET A 66 -1.76 6.37 3.80
CA MET A 66 -0.31 6.37 3.74
C MET A 66 0.24 7.79 3.77
N GLY A 67 1.36 8.00 4.46
CA GLY A 67 2.04 9.29 4.46
C GLY A 67 2.66 9.60 3.09
N GLN A 68 2.58 10.86 2.66
CA GLN A 68 3.09 11.35 1.37
C GLN A 68 4.55 10.95 1.09
N LYS A 69 5.40 10.92 2.11
CA LYS A 69 6.81 10.48 1.98
C LYS A 69 6.93 9.01 1.56
N ALA A 70 6.09 8.13 2.07
CA ALA A 70 6.11 6.72 1.70
C ALA A 70 5.55 6.53 0.29
N ILE A 71 4.48 7.24 -0.07
CA ILE A 71 3.90 7.24 -1.42
C ILE A 71 4.97 7.62 -2.45
N ALA A 72 5.66 8.75 -2.24
CA ALA A 72 6.71 9.21 -3.15
C ALA A 72 7.85 8.19 -3.32
N ILE A 73 8.20 7.45 -2.26
CA ILE A 73 9.22 6.39 -2.36
C ILE A 73 8.68 5.21 -3.17
N PHE A 74 7.44 4.77 -2.94
CA PHE A 74 6.84 3.69 -3.71
C PHE A 74 6.72 4.03 -5.19
N GLU A 75 6.19 5.22 -5.52
CA GLU A 75 6.08 5.69 -6.90
C GLU A 75 7.46 5.77 -7.58
N HIS A 76 8.48 6.25 -6.87
CA HIS A 76 9.85 6.28 -7.38
C HIS A 76 10.40 4.86 -7.68
N ASN A 77 9.93 3.85 -6.96
CA ASN A 77 10.28 2.44 -7.18
C ASN A 77 9.32 1.74 -8.17
N ASN A 78 8.44 2.48 -8.87
CA ASN A 78 7.40 1.93 -9.75
C ASN A 78 6.41 0.99 -9.03
N ILE A 79 6.17 1.23 -7.74
CA ILE A 79 5.22 0.50 -6.92
C ILE A 79 3.93 1.32 -6.85
N GLU A 80 2.81 0.70 -7.21
CA GLU A 80 1.51 1.36 -7.19
C GLU A 80 0.98 1.44 -5.75
N VAL A 81 0.42 2.59 -5.36
CA VAL A 81 -0.13 2.79 -4.02
C VAL A 81 -1.63 3.03 -4.12
N VAL A 82 -2.38 2.21 -3.39
CA VAL A 82 -3.84 2.28 -3.30
C VAL A 82 -4.18 2.61 -1.86
N CYS A 83 -4.80 3.75 -1.63
CA CYS A 83 -5.33 4.11 -0.30
C CYS A 83 -6.86 4.07 -0.30
N GLY A 84 -7.47 3.92 0.87
CA GLY A 84 -8.93 3.81 1.03
C GLY A 84 -9.44 2.40 1.31
N ALA A 85 -8.54 1.43 1.52
CA ALA A 85 -8.94 0.10 1.95
C ALA A 85 -9.26 0.04 3.45
N ALA A 86 -10.29 -0.69 3.83
CA ALA A 86 -10.68 -0.89 5.22
C ALA A 86 -11.21 -2.32 5.45
N GLY A 87 -11.25 -2.75 6.70
CA GLY A 87 -11.72 -4.09 7.07
C GLY A 87 -10.65 -5.15 6.83
N ASN A 88 -11.04 -6.33 6.34
CA ASN A 88 -10.14 -7.47 6.20
C ASN A 88 -9.12 -7.26 5.05
N ALA A 89 -7.86 -7.59 5.30
CA ALA A 89 -6.78 -7.41 4.33
C ALA A 89 -6.96 -8.24 3.05
N ARG A 90 -7.44 -9.49 3.19
CA ARG A 90 -7.71 -10.38 2.05
C ARG A 90 -8.86 -9.86 1.19
N GLU A 91 -9.91 -9.34 1.83
CA GLU A 91 -11.02 -8.71 1.11
C GLU A 91 -10.59 -7.45 0.38
N ALA A 92 -9.75 -6.61 1.00
CA ALA A 92 -9.19 -5.43 0.34
C ALA A 92 -8.44 -5.80 -0.96
N VAL A 93 -7.60 -6.84 -0.91
CA VAL A 93 -6.90 -7.37 -2.09
C VAL A 93 -7.91 -7.88 -3.12
N SER A 94 -8.89 -8.67 -2.70
CA SER A 94 -9.92 -9.19 -3.61
C SER A 94 -10.71 -8.07 -4.29
N ASN A 95 -11.08 -7.02 -3.53
CA ASN A 95 -11.78 -5.85 -4.06
C ASN A 95 -10.94 -5.09 -5.08
N TYR A 96 -9.65 -4.91 -4.82
CA TYR A 96 -8.72 -4.31 -5.79
C TYR A 96 -8.61 -5.14 -7.07
N LEU A 97 -8.44 -6.47 -6.96
CA LEU A 97 -8.40 -7.38 -8.12
C LEU A 97 -9.70 -7.35 -8.95
N ASN A 98 -10.83 -7.06 -8.30
CA ASN A 98 -12.14 -6.90 -8.95
C ASN A 98 -12.39 -5.47 -9.48
N GLY A 99 -11.42 -4.55 -9.37
CA GLY A 99 -11.56 -3.16 -9.79
C GLY A 99 -12.54 -2.34 -8.93
N LYS A 100 -12.82 -2.77 -7.69
CA LYS A 100 -13.68 -2.05 -6.74
C LYS A 100 -12.91 -1.06 -5.86
N LEU A 101 -11.58 -1.10 -5.91
CA LEU A 101 -10.67 -0.27 -5.12
C LEU A 101 -9.75 0.43 -6.11
N ASP A 102 -9.93 1.74 -6.26
CA ASP A 102 -9.23 2.52 -7.29
C ASP A 102 -7.97 3.17 -6.71
N ALA A 103 -6.85 3.06 -7.43
CA ALA A 103 -5.59 3.66 -7.05
C ALA A 103 -5.59 5.18 -7.25
N SER A 104 -6.43 5.68 -8.18
CA SER A 104 -6.29 7.01 -8.76
C SER A 104 -6.79 8.15 -7.85
N ASP A 105 -7.68 7.89 -6.91
CA ASP A 105 -8.36 8.96 -6.15
C ASP A 105 -7.54 9.50 -4.96
N ASN A 106 -6.44 8.82 -4.57
CA ASN A 106 -5.76 9.10 -3.29
C ASN A 106 -4.30 9.55 -3.40
N ALA A 107 -3.72 9.56 -4.59
CA ALA A 107 -2.48 10.30 -4.85
C ALA A 107 -2.85 11.78 -5.00
N CYS A 108 -3.00 12.48 -3.87
CA CYS A 108 -3.29 13.90 -3.73
C CYS A 108 -3.13 14.70 -5.04
N SER A 109 -4.26 14.97 -5.71
CA SER A 109 -4.37 16.07 -6.65
C SER A 109 -4.26 17.39 -5.88
N HIS A 110 -3.06 17.74 -5.39
CA HIS A 110 -2.68 19.14 -5.16
C HIS A 110 -2.03 19.65 -6.45
N GLY A 111 -2.84 19.64 -7.51
CA GLY A 111 -2.62 20.41 -8.71
C GLY A 111 -3.43 21.69 -8.65
N GLU A 112 -3.21 22.53 -7.63
CA GLU A 112 -3.55 23.95 -7.71
C GLU A 112 -2.26 24.73 -7.51
N GLY A 113 -1.54 24.89 -8.62
CA GLY A 113 -0.75 26.10 -8.79
C GLY A 113 -1.72 27.27 -8.88
N ASP A 114 -1.80 28.05 -7.81
CA ASP A 114 -2.19 29.45 -7.93
C ASP A 114 -0.94 30.27 -7.62
N GLY A 115 -0.28 30.69 -8.70
CA GLY A 115 0.70 31.75 -8.63
C GLY A 115 -0.03 33.05 -8.37
N HIS A 116 0.21 33.66 -7.20
CA HIS A 116 -0.07 35.07 -7.00
C HIS A 116 1.20 35.82 -6.59
N HIS A 117 1.77 36.42 -7.63
CA HIS A 117 2.50 37.69 -7.66
C HIS A 117 2.08 38.64 -6.52
N HIS A 118 3.00 38.97 -5.60
CA HIS A 118 3.49 40.34 -5.38
C HIS A 118 4.77 40.33 -4.53
#